data_AF-Q8GJQ3-F1
#
_entry.id   AF-Q8GJQ3-F1
#
_cell.length_a   1.000
_cell.length_b   1.000
_cell.length_c   1.000
_cell.angle_alpha   90.00
_cell.angle_beta   90.00
_cell.angle_gamma   90.00
#
_symmetry.space_group_name_H-M   'P 1'
#
loop_
_entity.id
_entity.type
_entity.pdbx_description
1 polymer ?
#
loop_
_entity_poly.entity_id
_entity_poly.type
_entity_poly.pdbx_seq_one_letter_code
_entity_poly.pdbx_strand_id
1 'polypeptide(L)'
;AAGTSNWYQDRRNYFNQNIWAAPIYKSTDGGLSWQKNTEFSNTVNRDVFMKVKKGASNSTIGFLGGVGTGIVMKDGTLVFPIQTAHYNGIATTIMYSKDNGKTWDMPETDNALAPNQSSLENMVFEIDNKLVMTGREENNRDANKRTRWAYYTEDLGKTWHVYEP
;
A
#
# COMPACT_ATOMS: atom_id res chain seq x y z
N ALA A 1 -2.66 -22.06 -9.79
CA ALA A 1 -3.20 -20.78 -10.30
C ALA A 1 -2.46 -20.42 -11.58
N ALA A 2 -3.16 -19.96 -12.62
CA ALA A 2 -2.57 -19.67 -13.93
C ALA A 2 -1.78 -18.34 -13.99
N GLY A 3 -1.50 -17.72 -12.83
CA GLY A 3 -0.61 -16.56 -12.69
C GLY A 3 -1.17 -15.22 -13.19
N THR A 4 -2.37 -15.20 -13.78
CA THR A 4 -2.99 -13.99 -14.34
C THR A 4 -4.11 -13.48 -13.43
N SER A 5 -4.16 -12.16 -13.24
CA SER A 5 -5.23 -11.47 -12.48
C SER A 5 -5.39 -11.86 -11.00
N ASN A 6 -4.39 -12.51 -10.38
CA ASN A 6 -4.44 -12.94 -8.97
C ASN A 6 -4.87 -11.81 -8.02
N TRP A 7 -4.40 -10.58 -8.29
CA TRP A 7 -4.62 -9.41 -7.45
C TRP A 7 -6.06 -8.90 -7.45
N TYR A 8 -6.72 -8.97 -8.60
CA TYR A 8 -8.10 -8.51 -8.73
C TYR A 8 -9.07 -9.68 -8.62
N GLN A 9 -8.90 -10.76 -9.39
CA GLN A 9 -9.89 -11.83 -9.47
C GLN A 9 -9.81 -12.81 -8.29
N ASP A 10 -8.61 -13.31 -7.98
CA ASP A 10 -8.44 -14.43 -7.03
C ASP A 10 -8.19 -14.00 -5.58
N ARG A 11 -8.10 -12.70 -5.31
CA ARG A 11 -7.79 -12.12 -3.98
C ARG A 11 -8.56 -12.75 -2.82
N ARG A 12 -9.85 -13.03 -3.00
CA ARG A 12 -10.70 -13.67 -1.97
C ARG A 12 -10.24 -15.08 -1.66
N ASN A 13 -9.95 -15.86 -2.70
CA ASN A 13 -9.48 -17.22 -2.57
C ASN A 13 -8.10 -17.26 -1.91
N TYR A 14 -7.20 -16.37 -2.34
CA TYR A 14 -5.85 -16.24 -1.79
C TYR A 14 -5.86 -15.87 -0.32
N PHE A 15 -6.74 -14.94 0.07
CA PHE A 15 -6.95 -14.59 1.46
C PHE A 15 -7.52 -15.76 2.28
N ASN A 16 -8.64 -16.35 1.84
CA ASN A 16 -9.32 -17.41 2.57
C ASN A 16 -8.45 -18.66 2.76
N GLN A 17 -7.62 -19.00 1.76
CA GLN A 17 -6.69 -20.14 1.83
C GLN A 17 -5.32 -19.79 2.43
N ASN A 18 -5.13 -18.54 2.88
CA ASN A 18 -3.85 -18.03 3.39
C ASN A 18 -2.66 -18.26 2.43
N ILE A 19 -2.91 -18.13 1.13
CA ILE A 19 -1.87 -18.27 0.08
C ILE A 19 -1.03 -17.00 -0.01
N TRP A 20 -1.61 -15.85 0.36
CA TRP A 20 -0.96 -14.56 0.28
C TRP A 20 -0.22 -14.19 1.57
N ALA A 21 1.02 -13.73 1.42
CA ALA A 21 1.80 -13.11 2.49
C ALA A 21 2.64 -11.96 1.93
N ALA A 22 2.78 -10.89 2.70
CA ALA A 22 3.70 -9.79 2.45
C ALA A 22 4.82 -9.82 3.51
N PRO A 23 5.96 -10.48 3.25
CA PRO A 23 7.08 -10.48 4.17
C PRO A 23 7.97 -9.24 4.00
N ILE A 24 8.53 -8.76 5.12
CA ILE A 24 9.57 -7.73 5.14
C ILE A 24 10.89 -8.39 5.53
N TYR A 25 11.91 -8.19 4.72
CA TYR A 25 13.28 -8.60 5.02
C TYR A 25 14.16 -7.37 5.25
N LYS A 26 15.16 -7.50 6.11
CA LYS A 26 16.09 -6.44 6.47
C LYS A 26 17.53 -6.93 6.34
N SER A 27 18.39 -6.03 5.89
CA SER A 27 19.85 -6.15 5.94
C SER A 27 20.41 -5.08 6.87
N THR A 28 21.48 -5.41 7.60
CA THR A 28 22.25 -4.47 8.45
C THR A 28 23.73 -4.45 8.09
N ASP A 29 24.11 -5.09 7.00
CA ASP A 29 25.49 -5.30 6.55
C ASP A 29 25.71 -4.76 5.13
N GLY A 30 24.99 -3.69 4.77
CA GLY A 30 25.10 -3.06 3.46
C GLY A 30 24.46 -3.86 2.32
N GLY A 31 23.52 -4.76 2.63
CA GLY A 31 22.79 -5.56 1.64
C GLY A 31 23.40 -6.93 1.35
N LEU A 32 24.42 -7.36 2.10
CA LEU A 32 25.13 -8.63 1.89
C LEU A 32 24.32 -9.84 2.38
N SER A 33 23.63 -9.70 3.51
CA SER A 33 22.74 -10.72 4.06
C SER A 33 21.37 -10.16 4.44
N TRP A 34 20.36 -11.04 4.41
CA TRP A 34 18.96 -10.68 4.60
C TRP A 34 18.31 -11.60 5.61
N GLN A 35 17.60 -11.02 6.57
CA GLN A 35 16.82 -11.75 7.56
C GLN A 35 15.35 -11.32 7.51
N LYS A 36 14.44 -12.28 7.70
CA LYS A 36 13.02 -11.99 7.79
C LYS A 36 12.77 -11.16 9.06
N ASN A 37 12.22 -9.97 8.87
CA ASN A 37 11.89 -9.05 9.96
C ASN A 37 10.45 -9.31 10.45
N THR A 38 9.48 -9.28 9.52
CA THR A 38 8.07 -9.51 9.83
C THR A 38 7.32 -10.06 8.61
N GLU A 39 6.07 -10.46 8.80
CA GLU A 39 5.14 -10.90 7.75
C GLU A 39 3.73 -10.37 8.02
N PHE A 40 2.99 -10.13 6.95
CA PHE A 40 1.56 -9.85 7.00
C PHE A 40 0.81 -10.84 6.12
N SER A 41 -0.06 -11.64 6.72
CA SER A 41 -0.87 -12.67 6.06
C SER A 41 -2.25 -12.77 6.74
N ASN A 42 -3.13 -13.66 6.28
CA ASN A 42 -4.43 -13.85 6.95
C ASN A 42 -4.26 -14.41 8.38
N THR A 43 -3.09 -14.95 8.71
CA THR A 43 -2.80 -15.53 10.03
C THR A 43 -1.78 -14.74 10.86
N VAL A 44 -1.10 -13.74 10.29
CA VAL A 44 -0.03 -12.98 10.95
C VAL A 44 -0.22 -11.48 10.70
N ASN A 45 -0.23 -10.65 11.77
CA ASN A 45 -0.40 -9.19 11.71
C ASN A 45 -1.60 -8.73 10.87
N ARG A 46 -2.67 -9.54 10.87
CA ARG A 46 -3.89 -9.28 10.08
C ARG A 46 -4.59 -8.00 10.53
N ASP A 47 -4.58 -7.77 11.83
CA ASP A 47 -5.13 -6.58 12.48
C ASP A 47 -4.50 -5.28 11.97
N VAL A 48 -3.23 -5.30 11.54
CA VAL A 48 -2.54 -4.11 11.01
C VAL A 48 -3.17 -3.66 9.70
N PHE A 49 -3.31 -4.54 8.71
CA PHE A 49 -3.80 -4.11 7.39
C PHE A 49 -5.33 -4.03 7.31
N MET A 50 -6.08 -4.76 8.15
CA MET A 50 -7.54 -4.67 8.17
C MET A 50 -8.10 -3.31 8.61
N LYS A 51 -7.27 -2.47 9.25
CA LYS A 51 -7.57 -1.08 9.62
C LYS A 51 -7.90 -0.21 8.42
N VAL A 52 -7.32 -0.52 7.26
CA VAL A 52 -7.56 0.16 6.00
C VAL A 52 -8.79 -0.48 5.34
N LYS A 53 -9.86 0.29 5.16
CA LYS A 53 -11.09 -0.19 4.53
C LYS A 53 -11.48 0.70 3.34
N LYS A 54 -12.12 0.09 2.35
CA LYS A 54 -12.70 0.75 1.18
C LYS A 54 -14.22 0.75 1.33
N GLY A 55 -14.71 1.57 2.24
CA GLY A 55 -16.06 1.54 2.80
C GLY A 55 -16.12 0.80 4.14
N ALA A 56 -17.10 1.14 4.98
CA ALA A 56 -17.20 0.73 6.39
C ALA A 56 -17.07 -0.78 6.66
N SER A 57 -17.50 -1.63 5.72
CA SER A 57 -17.53 -3.10 5.85
C SER A 57 -16.58 -3.84 4.89
N ASN A 58 -15.60 -3.14 4.28
CA ASN A 58 -14.75 -3.69 3.23
C ASN A 58 -13.26 -3.51 3.55
N SER A 59 -12.82 -4.18 4.61
CA SER A 59 -11.42 -4.20 5.05
C SER A 59 -10.49 -4.78 3.97
N THR A 60 -9.23 -4.37 4.05
CA THR A 60 -8.13 -4.96 3.29
C THR A 60 -7.98 -6.44 3.63
N ILE A 61 -7.79 -7.26 2.61
CA ILE A 61 -7.56 -8.71 2.70
C ILE A 61 -6.18 -9.14 2.20
N GLY A 62 -5.40 -8.19 1.69
CA GLY A 62 -4.01 -8.40 1.28
C GLY A 62 -3.45 -7.09 0.76
N PHE A 63 -2.14 -6.96 0.75
CA PHE A 63 -1.46 -5.81 0.14
C PHE A 63 -0.14 -6.24 -0.52
N LEU A 64 0.35 -5.36 -1.40
CA LEU A 64 1.64 -5.40 -2.08
C LEU A 64 2.33 -4.04 -1.90
N GLY A 65 3.64 -4.01 -2.11
CA GLY A 65 4.32 -2.73 -2.36
C GLY A 65 3.71 -2.00 -3.55
N GLY A 66 3.77 -0.67 -3.53
CA GLY A 66 3.34 0.22 -4.61
C GLY A 66 4.22 0.17 -5.85
N VAL A 67 5.34 -0.57 -5.81
CA VAL A 67 6.53 -0.60 -6.70
C VAL A 67 7.61 0.43 -6.34
N GLY A 68 8.86 0.14 -6.70
CA GLY A 68 9.99 1.05 -6.50
C GLY A 68 10.52 1.07 -5.06
N THR A 69 10.60 2.26 -4.48
CA THR A 69 11.27 2.51 -3.18
C THR A 69 10.33 3.14 -2.17
N GLY A 70 10.59 2.85 -0.89
CA GLY A 70 10.04 3.63 0.23
C GLY A 70 10.93 4.84 0.55
N ILE A 71 10.53 5.62 1.54
CA ILE A 71 11.27 6.79 2.03
C ILE A 71 11.52 6.74 3.52
N VAL A 72 12.46 7.55 3.98
CA VAL A 72 12.59 7.97 5.39
C VAL A 72 12.15 9.42 5.46
N MET A 73 11.11 9.70 6.23
CA MET A 73 10.62 11.07 6.46
C MET A 73 11.62 11.87 7.31
N LYS A 74 11.49 13.20 7.31
CA LYS A 74 12.31 14.12 8.12
C LYS A 74 12.35 13.78 9.61
N ASP A 75 11.26 13.22 10.15
CA ASP A 75 11.16 12.81 11.56
C ASP A 75 11.72 11.40 11.85
N GLY A 76 12.24 10.71 10.82
CA GLY A 76 12.77 9.35 10.92
C GLY A 76 11.75 8.25 10.66
N THR A 77 10.48 8.57 10.40
CA THR A 77 9.46 7.58 10.05
C THR A 77 9.80 6.89 8.73
N LEU A 78 9.86 5.55 8.72
CA LEU A 78 9.98 4.76 7.49
C LEU A 78 8.61 4.65 6.84
N VAL A 79 8.52 4.84 5.53
CA VAL A 79 7.24 4.77 4.81
C VAL A 79 7.39 3.95 3.52
N PHE A 80 6.51 2.96 3.36
CA PHE A 80 6.31 2.27 2.09
C PHE A 80 4.98 2.68 1.45
N PRO A 81 5.00 3.07 0.15
CA PRO A 81 3.80 3.09 -0.66
C PRO A 81 3.29 1.66 -0.86
N ILE A 82 1.98 1.41 -0.71
CA ILE A 82 1.39 0.09 -0.88
C ILE A 82 0.09 0.13 -1.66
N GLN A 83 -0.22 -0.95 -2.37
CA GLN A 83 -1.53 -1.19 -2.98
C GLN A 83 -2.25 -2.28 -2.20
N THR A 84 -3.55 -2.13 -2.00
CA THR A 84 -4.39 -3.00 -1.17
C THR A 84 -5.47 -3.68 -1.99
N ALA A 85 -5.72 -4.95 -1.68
CA ALA A 85 -6.84 -5.71 -2.18
C ALA A 85 -7.92 -5.78 -1.10
N HIS A 86 -9.19 -5.61 -1.50
CA HIS A 86 -10.36 -5.70 -0.64
C HIS A 86 -11.29 -6.81 -1.14
N TYR A 87 -12.34 -7.20 -0.40
CA TYR A 87 -13.34 -8.11 -0.97
C TYR A 87 -13.95 -7.54 -2.26
N ASN A 88 -14.16 -6.23 -2.28
CA ASN A 88 -14.68 -5.47 -3.42
C ASN A 88 -13.71 -4.35 -3.83
N GLY A 89 -12.93 -4.61 -4.87
CA GLY A 89 -12.02 -3.64 -5.49
C GLY A 89 -10.62 -3.61 -4.91
N ILE A 90 -9.84 -2.65 -5.39
CA ILE A 90 -8.48 -2.34 -4.94
C ILE A 90 -8.41 -0.89 -4.46
N ALA A 91 -7.46 -0.59 -3.57
CA ALA A 91 -7.13 0.76 -3.12
C ALA A 91 -5.61 0.90 -2.95
N THR A 92 -5.16 2.06 -2.50
CA THR A 92 -3.77 2.36 -2.18
C THR A 92 -3.72 3.06 -0.83
N THR A 93 -2.60 2.90 -0.13
CA THR A 93 -2.32 3.58 1.13
C THR A 93 -0.81 3.50 1.41
N ILE A 94 -0.41 3.77 2.63
CA ILE A 94 0.96 3.59 3.10
C ILE A 94 1.03 2.56 4.23
N MET A 95 2.20 1.94 4.36
CA MET A 95 2.64 1.27 5.58
C MET A 95 3.80 2.08 6.15
N TYR A 96 3.84 2.26 7.47
CA TYR A 96 4.90 3.04 8.10
C TYR A 96 5.45 2.39 9.37
N SER A 97 6.67 2.78 9.74
CA SER A 97 7.30 2.41 11.01
C SER A 97 7.92 3.63 11.67
N LYS A 98 7.65 3.80 12.96
CA LYS A 98 8.17 4.90 13.79
C LYS A 98 9.30 4.46 14.73
N ASP A 99 9.73 3.21 14.63
CA ASP A 99 10.69 2.60 15.56
C ASP A 99 11.85 1.90 14.84
N ASN A 100 12.26 2.45 13.69
CA ASN A 100 13.34 1.94 12.82
C ASN A 100 13.06 0.53 12.27
N GLY A 101 11.80 0.26 11.97
CA GLY A 101 11.34 -0.97 11.33
C GLY A 101 11.18 -2.15 12.27
N LYS A 102 11.08 -1.93 13.60
CA LYS A 102 10.80 -3.02 14.56
C LYS A 102 9.33 -3.41 14.51
N THR A 103 8.44 -2.42 14.45
CA THR A 103 7.01 -2.59 14.22
C THR A 103 6.57 -1.75 13.02
N TRP A 104 5.47 -2.18 12.39
CA TRP A 104 4.89 -1.48 11.24
C TRP A 104 3.39 -1.35 11.46
N ASP A 105 2.84 -0.26 10.95
CA ASP A 105 1.41 0.01 11.02
C ASP A 105 0.87 0.53 9.68
N MET A 106 -0.45 0.52 9.55
CA MET A 106 -1.20 1.13 8.45
C MET A 106 -2.26 2.08 9.01
N PRO A 107 -2.68 3.11 8.24
CA PRO A 107 -3.68 4.05 8.74
C PRO A 107 -5.02 3.36 9.01
N GLU A 108 -5.65 3.76 10.10
CA GLU A 108 -7.05 3.44 10.36
C GLU A 108 -7.94 4.41 9.58
N THR A 109 -8.65 3.88 8.59
CA THR A 109 -9.51 4.64 7.68
C THR A 109 -10.56 3.74 7.05
N ASP A 110 -11.75 4.25 6.83
CA ASP A 110 -12.79 3.59 6.03
C ASP A 110 -12.91 4.13 4.60
N ASN A 111 -12.04 5.07 4.23
CA ASN A 111 -12.02 5.73 2.94
C ASN A 111 -10.64 5.60 2.28
N ALA A 112 -10.16 4.37 2.11
CA ALA A 112 -8.91 4.10 1.41
C ALA A 112 -8.88 4.71 0.01
N LEU A 113 -7.77 5.36 -0.34
CA LEU A 113 -7.59 6.09 -1.59
C LEU A 113 -7.67 5.12 -2.78
N ALA A 114 -8.59 5.35 -3.72
CA ALA A 114 -8.84 4.46 -4.85
C ALA A 114 -9.17 5.24 -6.13
N PRO A 115 -8.23 6.03 -6.69
CA PRO A 115 -8.45 6.91 -7.84
C PRO A 115 -8.91 6.17 -9.10
N ASN A 116 -8.49 4.90 -9.25
CA ASN A 116 -9.01 3.99 -10.27
C ASN A 116 -9.02 2.54 -9.76
N GLN A 117 -9.47 1.59 -10.59
CA GLN A 117 -9.56 0.16 -10.26
C GLN A 117 -8.73 -0.73 -11.19
N SER A 118 -7.82 -0.15 -11.99
CA SER A 118 -7.00 -0.90 -12.94
C SER A 118 -5.59 -1.13 -12.41
N SER A 119 -4.90 -0.07 -12.01
CA SER A 119 -3.58 -0.14 -11.38
C SER A 119 -3.46 0.95 -10.33
N LEU A 120 -2.95 0.55 -9.17
CA LEU A 120 -2.66 1.45 -8.07
C LEU A 120 -1.19 1.37 -7.67
N GLU A 121 -0.33 0.92 -8.60
CA GLU A 121 1.11 1.09 -8.48
C GLU A 121 1.44 2.57 -8.24
N ASN A 122 2.12 2.84 -7.13
CA ASN A 122 2.28 4.16 -6.56
C ASN A 122 3.65 4.33 -5.89
N MET A 123 4.06 5.58 -5.78
CA MET A 123 5.27 6.02 -5.09
C MET A 123 4.92 7.19 -4.17
N VAL A 124 5.73 7.40 -3.13
CA VAL A 124 5.57 8.52 -2.20
C VAL A 124 6.85 9.34 -2.09
N PHE A 125 6.68 10.64 -1.84
CA PHE A 125 7.75 11.56 -1.47
C PHE A 125 7.22 12.57 -0.45
N GLU A 126 8.14 13.15 0.34
CA GLU A 126 7.81 14.16 1.33
C GLU A 126 8.14 15.56 0.78
N ILE A 127 7.17 16.47 0.81
CA ILE A 127 7.35 17.89 0.50
C ILE A 127 6.74 18.70 1.63
N ASP A 128 7.50 19.65 2.19
CA ASP A 128 7.14 20.36 3.42
C ASP A 128 6.76 19.39 4.56
N ASN A 129 5.51 19.45 5.03
CA ASN A 129 4.94 18.54 6.05
C ASN A 129 3.90 17.58 5.43
N LYS A 130 3.91 17.44 4.10
CA LYS A 130 2.97 16.60 3.34
C LYS A 130 3.69 15.38 2.81
N LEU A 131 3.06 14.23 2.97
CA LEU A 131 3.41 13.03 2.23
C LEU A 131 2.56 12.97 0.97
N VAL A 132 3.20 13.11 -0.18
CA VAL A 132 2.55 13.08 -1.49
C VAL A 132 2.69 11.70 -2.09
N MET A 133 1.57 11.12 -2.50
CA MET A 133 1.48 9.86 -3.23
C MET A 133 1.08 10.13 -4.67
N THR A 134 1.78 9.50 -5.62
CA THR A 134 1.41 9.53 -7.03
C THR A 134 1.47 8.14 -7.64
N GLY A 135 0.51 7.84 -8.51
CA GLY A 135 0.46 6.58 -9.23
C GLY A 135 -0.03 6.73 -10.65
N ARG A 136 -0.11 5.59 -11.32
CA ARG A 136 -0.57 5.50 -12.71
C ARG A 136 -2.08 5.67 -12.77
N GLU A 137 -2.56 6.55 -13.63
CA GLU A 137 -3.96 6.53 -14.07
C GLU A 137 -4.05 5.67 -15.33
N GLU A 138 -5.02 4.77 -15.37
CA GLU A 138 -5.32 3.98 -16.57
C GLU A 138 -6.60 4.49 -17.22
N ASN A 139 -6.47 5.11 -18.39
CA ASN A 139 -7.61 5.47 -19.21
C ASN A 139 -7.94 4.32 -20.18
N ASN A 140 -8.90 3.48 -19.80
CA ASN A 140 -9.36 2.34 -20.62
C ASN A 140 -10.02 2.76 -21.95
N ARG A 141 -10.34 4.05 -22.15
CA ARG A 141 -10.95 4.55 -23.39
C ARG A 141 -9.93 5.12 -24.37
N ASP A 142 -8.78 5.59 -23.88
CA ASP A 142 -7.73 6.18 -24.72
C ASP A 142 -6.35 6.07 -24.04
N ALA A 143 -5.51 5.17 -24.55
CA ALA A 143 -4.16 4.94 -24.02
C ALA A 143 -3.24 6.17 -24.16
N ASN A 144 -3.56 7.11 -25.05
CA ASN A 144 -2.80 8.35 -25.22
C ASN A 144 -3.14 9.41 -24.17
N LYS A 145 -4.17 9.17 -23.34
CA LYS A 145 -4.62 10.06 -22.26
C LYS A 145 -4.31 9.49 -20.87
N ARG A 146 -3.33 8.60 -20.77
CA ARG A 146 -2.81 8.12 -19.48
C ARG A 146 -2.09 9.26 -18.77
N THR A 147 -2.58 9.65 -17.61
CA THR A 147 -1.97 10.67 -16.75
C THR A 147 -1.47 10.01 -15.45
N ARG A 148 -0.98 10.84 -14.53
CA ARG A 148 -0.76 10.44 -13.14
C ARG A 148 -1.80 11.12 -12.27
N TRP A 149 -2.30 10.39 -11.27
CA TRP A 149 -2.99 11.01 -10.15
C TRP A 149 -1.97 11.38 -9.07
N ALA A 150 -2.27 12.39 -8.28
CA ALA A 150 -1.48 12.80 -7.14
C ALA A 150 -2.39 13.22 -5.98
N TYR A 151 -2.09 12.71 -4.79
CA TYR A 151 -2.79 13.04 -3.56
C TYR A 151 -1.76 13.27 -2.45
N TYR A 152 -2.14 14.03 -1.43
CA TYR A 152 -1.30 14.21 -0.26
C TYR A 152 -2.05 13.90 1.04
N THR A 153 -1.27 13.59 2.07
CA THR A 153 -1.73 13.39 3.45
C THR A 153 -0.79 14.11 4.41
N GLU A 154 -1.35 14.60 5.51
CA GLU A 154 -0.62 15.22 6.64
C GLU A 154 -0.77 14.37 7.92
N ASP A 155 -1.48 13.24 7.83
CA ASP A 155 -1.86 12.39 8.97
C ASP A 155 -1.51 10.90 8.76
N LEU A 156 -0.45 10.65 7.97
CA LEU A 156 0.05 9.32 7.60
C LEU A 156 -1.02 8.44 6.95
N GLY A 157 -1.83 9.03 6.08
CA GLY A 157 -2.74 8.33 5.18
C GLY A 157 -4.11 8.01 5.76
N LYS A 158 -4.49 8.61 6.91
CA LYS A 158 -5.86 8.52 7.41
C LYS A 158 -6.81 9.30 6.51
N THR A 159 -6.38 10.48 6.06
CA THR A 159 -7.07 11.32 5.08
C THR A 159 -6.17 11.65 3.89
N TRP A 160 -6.79 11.82 2.72
CA TRP A 160 -6.12 12.12 1.46
C TRP A 160 -6.82 13.28 0.76
N HIS A 161 -6.02 14.20 0.21
CA HIS A 161 -6.47 15.37 -0.52
C HIS A 161 -5.83 15.40 -1.90
N VAL A 162 -6.53 15.92 -2.91
CA VAL A 162 -5.95 16.09 -4.25
C VAL A 162 -4.72 16.99 -4.15
N TYR A 163 -3.61 16.56 -4.74
CA TYR A 163 -2.40 17.35 -4.82
C TYR A 163 -2.34 18.07 -6.16
N GLU A 164 -2.41 19.39 -6.11
CA GLU A 164 -2.14 20.27 -7.25
C GLU A 164 -0.79 20.96 -7.00
N PRO A 165 0.19 20.81 -7.91
CA PRO A 165 1.53 21.39 -7.76
C PRO A 165 1.56 22.91 -7.91
#